data_AF-X1SL14-F1
#
_entry.id   AF-X1SL14-F1
#
_cell.length_a   1.000
_cell.length_b   1.000
_cell.length_c   1.000
_cell.angle_alpha   90.00
_cell.angle_beta   90.00
_cell.angle_gamma   90.00
#
_symmetry.space_group_name_H-M   'P 1'
#
loop_
_entity.id
_entity.type
_entity.pdbx_description
1 polymer ?
#
loop_
_entity_poly.entity_id
_entity_poly.type
_entity_poly.pdbx_seq_one_letter_code
_entity_poly.pdbx_strand_id
1 'polypeptide(L)'
;IESTISPGSSENLFRKTLEKSGLKAGKDFYLVHTPERAIPGNTIYEMINNHRIIGGLTKEGTFNKFGICFPFAKEPAPIIAVFK
;
A
#
# COMPACT_ATOMS: atom_id res chain seq x y z
N ILE A 1 -2.57 3.16 2.46
CA ILE A 1 -4.03 3.19 2.21
C ILE A 1 -4.44 1.79 1.82
N GLU A 2 -5.37 1.15 2.54
CA GLU A 2 -5.83 -0.21 2.22
C GLU A 2 -7.26 -0.24 1.65
N SER A 3 -8.03 0.81 1.90
CA SER A 3 -9.39 0.94 1.41
C SER A 3 -9.49 0.87 -0.11
N THR A 4 -10.61 0.34 -0.58
CA THR A 4 -11.03 0.44 -1.98
C THR A 4 -11.31 1.89 -2.34
N ILE A 5 -10.57 2.41 -3.31
CA ILE A 5 -10.66 3.79 -3.78
C ILE A 5 -10.67 3.81 -5.30
N SER A 6 -11.25 4.85 -5.90
CA SER A 6 -11.22 5.02 -7.35
C SER A 6 -9.79 5.29 -7.85
N PRO A 7 -9.46 4.90 -9.10
CA PRO A 7 -8.16 5.17 -9.70
C PRO A 7 -7.80 6.67 -9.61
N GLY A 8 -6.55 6.96 -9.24
CA GLY A 8 -6.06 8.33 -9.09
C GLY A 8 -6.40 8.99 -7.75
N SER A 9 -7.26 8.41 -6.90
CA SER A 9 -7.60 8.99 -5.59
C SER A 9 -6.39 9.20 -4.69
N SER A 10 -5.45 8.24 -4.63
CA SER A 10 -4.21 8.37 -3.84
C SER A 10 -3.44 9.65 -4.17
N GLU A 11 -3.39 10.02 -5.45
CA GLU A 11 -2.62 11.16 -5.94
C GLU A 11 -3.43 12.47 -5.92
N ASN A 12 -4.66 12.43 -6.41
CA ASN A 12 -5.46 13.64 -6.61
C ASN A 12 -6.18 14.12 -5.35
N LEU A 13 -6.42 13.23 -4.39
CA LEU A 13 -7.13 13.55 -3.15
C LEU A 13 -6.20 13.43 -1.95
N PHE A 14 -5.68 12.22 -1.68
CA PHE A 14 -4.96 11.97 -0.44
C PHE A 14 -3.62 12.70 -0.39
N ARG A 15 -2.78 12.57 -1.42
CA ARG A 15 -1.51 13.30 -1.49
C ARG A 15 -1.73 14.80 -1.35
N LYS A 16 -2.60 15.39 -2.18
CA LYS A 16 -2.89 16.84 -2.13
C LYS A 16 -3.40 17.29 -0.77
N THR A 17 -4.19 16.47 -0.08
CA THR A 17 -4.70 16.82 1.26
C THR A 17 -3.60 16.74 2.32
N LEU A 18 -2.77 15.70 2.29
CA LEU A 18 -1.67 15.52 3.24
C LEU A 18 -0.57 16.57 3.05
N GLU A 19 -0.27 16.95 1.81
CA GLU A 19 0.75 17.97 1.49
C GLU A 19 0.32 19.39 1.91
N LYS A 20 -0.96 19.63 2.24
CA LYS A 20 -1.39 20.91 2.87
C LYS A 20 -0.77 21.15 4.24
N SER A 21 -0.25 20.11 4.89
CA SER A 21 0.51 20.23 6.15
C SER A 21 1.88 20.92 5.97
N GLY A 22 2.34 21.12 4.73
CA GLY A 22 3.69 21.60 4.41
C GLY A 22 4.72 20.48 4.23
N LEU A 23 4.38 19.23 4.57
CA LEU A 23 5.20 18.04 4.31
C LEU A 23 5.06 17.59 2.85
N LYS A 24 6.12 17.02 2.26
CA LYS A 24 6.14 16.50 0.89
C LYS A 24 6.08 14.98 0.84
N ALA A 25 5.16 14.45 0.03
CA ALA A 25 5.06 13.00 -0.18
C ALA A 25 6.29 12.47 -0.95
N GLY A 26 6.80 11.31 -0.55
CA GLY A 26 8.02 10.71 -1.10
C GLY A 26 9.33 11.28 -0.53
N LYS A 27 9.26 12.31 0.32
CA LYS A 27 10.42 12.90 0.99
C LYS A 27 10.23 12.91 2.51
N ASP A 28 9.20 13.60 2.98
CA ASP A 28 8.93 13.81 4.41
C ASP A 28 7.97 12.74 4.95
N PHE A 29 7.13 12.16 4.08
CA PHE A 29 6.33 10.98 4.39
C PHE A 29 6.17 10.08 3.17
N TYR A 30 5.94 8.80 3.39
CA TYR A 30 5.67 7.84 2.33
C TYR A 30 4.16 7.60 2.17
N LEU A 31 3.68 7.72 0.94
CA LEU A 31 2.31 7.39 0.57
C LEU A 31 2.29 6.11 -0.27
N VAL A 32 1.66 5.08 0.27
CA VAL A 32 1.49 3.77 -0.38
C VAL A 32 0.01 3.35 -0.39
N HIS A 33 -0.41 2.66 -1.44
CA HIS A 33 -1.71 2.02 -1.59
C HIS A 33 -1.52 0.50 -1.69
N THR A 34 -2.22 -0.22 -0.83
CA THR A 34 -2.11 -1.66 -0.60
C THR A 34 -3.52 -2.22 -0.51
N PRO A 35 -4.24 -2.35 -1.65
CA PRO A 35 -5.63 -2.77 -1.62
C PRO A 35 -5.75 -4.17 -1.01
N GLU A 36 -6.63 -4.30 0.00
CA GLU A 36 -6.88 -5.58 0.66
C GLU A 36 -7.78 -6.47 -0.20
N ARG A 37 -7.57 -7.79 -0.13
CA ARG A 37 -8.33 -8.80 -0.88
C ARG A 37 -8.70 -9.95 0.06
N ALA A 38 -9.73 -9.71 0.87
CA ALA A 38 -10.25 -10.68 1.82
C ALA A 38 -11.54 -11.33 1.29
N ILE A 39 -11.61 -12.66 1.36
CA ILE A 39 -12.82 -13.42 1.10
C ILE A 39 -13.55 -13.68 2.43
N PRO A 40 -14.85 -13.32 2.57
CA PRO A 40 -15.61 -13.61 3.77
C PRO A 40 -15.55 -15.11 4.12
N GLY A 41 -15.29 -15.42 5.39
CA GLY A 41 -15.17 -16.80 5.88
C GLY A 41 -13.78 -17.43 5.72
N ASN A 42 -12.85 -16.80 5.00
CA ASN A 42 -11.46 -17.28 4.88
C ASN A 42 -10.39 -16.20 5.12
N THR A 43 -10.77 -15.04 5.69
CA THR A 43 -9.92 -13.84 5.79
C THR A 43 -8.53 -14.10 6.37
N ILE A 44 -8.41 -14.86 7.46
CA ILE A 44 -7.10 -15.11 8.11
C ILE A 44 -6.16 -15.88 7.19
N TYR A 45 -6.67 -16.91 6.51
CA TYR A 45 -5.88 -17.69 5.55
C TYR A 45 -5.44 -16.81 4.38
N GLU A 46 -6.33 -15.97 3.85
CA GLU A 46 -6.02 -15.06 2.74
C GLU A 46 -5.00 -13.98 3.13
N MET A 47 -5.05 -13.48 4.37
CA MET A 47 -4.05 -12.53 4.89
C MET A 47 -2.64 -13.09 4.89
N ILE A 48 -2.50 -14.40 5.09
CA ILE A 48 -1.21 -15.09 5.16
C ILE A 48 -0.72 -15.52 3.78
N ASN A 49 -1.62 -16.03 2.93
CA ASN A 49 -1.24 -16.78 1.73
C ASN A 49 -1.45 -16.02 0.41
N ASN A 50 -2.34 -15.01 0.36
CA ASN A 50 -2.59 -14.33 -0.90
C ASN A 50 -1.45 -13.41 -1.29
N HIS A 51 -1.19 -13.39 -2.60
CA HIS A 51 -0.33 -12.40 -3.24
C HIS A 51 -0.80 -10.99 -2.89
N ARG A 52 0.14 -10.08 -2.69
CA ARG A 52 -0.14 -8.70 -2.30
C ARG A 52 0.39 -7.73 -3.34
N ILE A 53 -0.28 -6.60 -3.46
CA ILE A 53 0.14 -5.51 -4.34
C ILE A 53 0.41 -4.32 -3.44
N ILE A 54 1.57 -3.68 -3.65
CA ILE A 54 1.92 -2.42 -3.01
C ILE A 54 2.32 -1.42 -4.08
N GLY A 55 1.58 -0.31 -4.13
CA GLY A 55 1.83 0.80 -5.03
C GLY A 55 2.28 2.02 -4.25
N GLY A 56 3.42 2.62 -4.58
CA GLY A 56 3.91 3.82 -3.90
C GLY A 56 4.49 4.86 -4.85
N LEU A 57 4.64 6.08 -4.34
CA LEU A 57 5.21 7.20 -5.09
C LEU A 57 6.73 7.10 -5.29
N THR A 58 7.42 6.34 -4.44
CA THR A 58 8.87 6.13 -4.52
C THR A 58 9.19 4.66 -4.34
N LYS A 59 10.29 4.21 -4.96
CA LYS A 59 10.79 2.84 -4.76
C LYS A 59 11.10 2.58 -3.29
N GLU A 60 11.80 3.51 -2.66
CA GLU A 60 12.18 3.43 -1.26
C GLU A 60 10.96 3.25 -0.34
N GLY A 61 9.95 4.12 -0.47
CA GLY A 61 8.74 4.03 0.36
C GLY A 61 7.95 2.74 0.14
N THR A 62 7.97 2.20 -1.08
CA THR A 62 7.25 0.97 -1.42
C THR A 62 7.96 -0.27 -0.86
N PHE A 63 9.28 -0.38 -1.01
CA PHE A 63 10.05 -1.52 -0.49
C PHE A 63 10.20 -1.46 1.03
N ASN A 64 10.53 -0.30 1.59
CA ASN A 64 10.79 -0.17 3.03
C ASN A 64 9.52 -0.27 3.89
N LYS A 65 8.33 -0.09 3.30
CA LYS A 65 7.05 -0.21 4.02
C LYS A 65 6.38 -1.57 3.86
N PHE A 66 7.01 -2.50 3.14
CA PHE A 66 6.47 -3.83 2.91
C PHE A 66 6.09 -4.55 4.23
N GLY A 67 7.03 -4.67 5.17
CA GLY A 67 6.79 -5.38 6.43
C GLY A 67 5.74 -4.73 7.34
N ILE A 68 5.52 -3.41 7.19
CA ILE A 68 4.48 -2.69 7.93
C ILE A 68 3.10 -2.96 7.34
N CYS A 69 2.99 -2.98 6.01
CA CYS A 69 1.72 -3.21 5.33
C CYS A 69 1.29 -4.69 5.34
N PHE A 70 2.23 -5.63 5.41
CA PHE A 70 1.93 -7.06 5.35
C PHE A 70 2.67 -7.85 6.44
N PRO A 71 2.38 -7.59 7.74
CA PRO A 71 3.10 -8.22 8.84
C PRO A 71 2.88 -9.73 8.95
N PHE A 72 1.82 -10.25 8.32
CA PHE A 72 1.43 -11.67 8.39
C PHE A 72 1.61 -12.41 7.06
N ALA A 73 2.06 -11.73 6.01
CA ALA A 73 2.27 -12.38 4.72
C ALA A 73 3.42 -13.38 4.83
N LYS A 74 3.16 -14.62 4.43
CA LYS A 74 4.17 -15.67 4.42
C LYS A 74 5.17 -15.39 3.29
N GLU A 75 6.46 -15.35 3.58
CA GLU A 75 7.46 -15.31 2.51
C GLU A 75 7.59 -16.69 1.83
N PRO A 76 7.83 -16.77 0.51
CA PRO A 76 7.87 -15.68 -0.47
C PRO A 76 6.51 -15.53 -1.15
N ALA A 77 5.51 -14.90 -0.51
CA ALA A 77 4.31 -14.47 -1.22
C ALA A 77 4.77 -13.47 -2.32
N PRO A 78 4.47 -13.71 -3.60
CA PRO A 78 4.89 -12.79 -4.65
C PRO A 78 4.16 -11.46 -4.43
N ILE A 79 4.95 -10.47 -4.06
CA ILE A 79 4.51 -9.10 -3.88
C ILE A 79 4.80 -8.37 -5.18
N ILE A 80 3.74 -7.85 -5.78
CA ILE A 80 3.87 -7.04 -6.98
C ILE A 80 4.02 -5.59 -6.50
N ALA A 81 5.25 -5.11 -6.50
CA ALA A 81 5.55 -3.72 -6.24
C ALA A 81 5.36 -2.92 -7.54
N VAL A 82 4.41 -1.99 -7.52
CA VAL A 82 4.12 -1.11 -8.66
C VAL A 82 4.59 0.29 -8.32
N PHE A 83 5.44 0.85 -9.17
CA PHE A 83 5.95 2.20 -9.01
C PHE A 83 5.35 3.09 -10.09
N LYS A 84 5.05 4.32 -9.72
CA LYS A 84 4.83 5.40 -10.67
C LYS A 84 6.09 6.22 -10.81
#